data_AF-T2PLE6-F1
#
_entry.id   AF-T2PLE6-F1
#
_cell.length_a   1.000
_cell.length_b   1.000
_cell.length_c   1.000
_cell.angle_alpha   90.00
_cell.angle_beta   90.00
_cell.angle_gamma   90.00
#
_symmetry.space_group_name_H-M   'P 1'
#
loop_
_entity.id
_entity.type
_entity.pdbx_description
1 polymer ?
#
loop_
_entity_poly.entity_id
_entity_poly.type
_entity_poly.pdbx_seq_one_letter_code
_entity_poly.pdbx_strand_id
1 'polypeptide(L)'
;MFILRGFIARRFDVMLLSDRDILKAHDEGHIDLTPWTPQMVQPASIDVRLDRFFRLFNNHAYTYVDPAENQGELTEQFAVAPDEPWILHPGEFALGSTWEYVKLDSTIAARLEGKSSLGRLGILTHSTAGFIDPGFEGHITLELSNVSTLPVKLWPGMKIGQMCFFQLSSPCENPYGSSVNGSHYQGQRGPTPSRSYENFYRANLED
;
A
#
# COMPACT_ATOMS: atom_id res chain seq x y z
N MET A 1 18.76 42.07 35.61
CA MET A 1 17.60 41.63 34.82
C MET A 1 18.11 40.76 33.67
N PHE A 2 18.32 39.46 33.94
CA PHE A 2 18.80 38.50 32.95
C PHE A 2 17.59 37.77 32.37
N ILE A 3 17.39 37.90 31.06
CA ILE A 3 16.34 37.21 30.31
C ILE A 3 16.85 35.79 30.04
N LEU A 4 16.31 34.80 30.77
CA LEU A 4 16.45 33.39 30.38
C LEU A 4 15.65 33.18 29.08
N ARG A 5 16.35 33.10 27.95
CA ARG A 5 15.79 32.50 26.73
C ARG A 5 15.58 31.02 27.01
N GLY A 6 14.33 30.63 27.23
CA GLY A 6 13.95 29.22 27.28
C GLY A 6 14.28 28.55 25.95
N PHE A 7 15.29 27.68 25.96
CA PHE A 7 15.45 26.67 24.92
C PHE A 7 14.24 25.74 25.04
N ILE A 8 13.24 25.91 24.18
CA ILE A 8 12.20 24.90 24.00
C ILE A 8 12.94 23.69 23.43
N ALA A 9 13.12 22.66 24.25
CA ALA A 9 13.61 21.37 23.79
C ALA A 9 12.74 20.93 22.62
N ARG A 10 13.33 20.78 21.43
CA ARG A 10 12.69 20.07 20.32
C ARG A 10 12.46 18.64 20.81
N ARG A 11 11.24 18.36 21.26
CA ARG A 11 10.77 16.99 21.46
C ARG A 11 10.81 16.33 20.08
N PHE A 12 11.81 15.48 19.87
CA PHE A 12 11.78 14.47 18.82
C PHE A 12 10.80 13.40 19.28
N ASP A 13 9.50 13.68 19.16
CA ASP A 13 8.47 12.79 19.68
C ASP A 13 7.61 12.21 18.57
N VAL A 14 7.64 10.88 18.55
CA VAL A 14 6.75 9.89 17.93
C VAL A 14 6.90 9.70 16.42
N MET A 15 7.49 8.54 16.06
CA MET A 15 7.64 8.07 14.68
C MET A 15 6.47 7.24 14.17
N LEU A 16 5.51 6.82 15.01
CA LEU A 16 4.33 6.05 14.61
C LEU A 16 3.07 6.68 15.20
N LEU A 17 2.10 7.05 14.37
CA LEU A 17 0.89 7.73 14.82
C LEU A 17 -0.02 6.78 15.61
N SER A 18 -0.42 7.22 16.81
CA SER A 18 -1.46 6.58 17.60
C SER A 18 -2.84 6.76 16.97
N ASP A 19 -3.84 5.99 17.40
CA ASP A 19 -5.25 6.18 17.02
C ASP A 19 -5.72 7.64 17.08
N ARG A 20 -5.43 8.34 18.19
CA ARG A 20 -5.76 9.75 18.38
C ARG A 20 -5.07 10.64 17.35
N ASP A 21 -3.80 10.37 17.07
CA ASP A 21 -3.01 11.19 16.15
C ASP A 21 -3.36 10.89 14.68
N ILE A 22 -3.80 9.66 14.36
CA ILE A 22 -4.38 9.29 13.05
C ILE A 22 -5.67 10.07 12.81
N LEU A 23 -6.58 10.09 13.80
CA LEU A 23 -7.83 10.85 13.71
C LEU A 23 -7.55 12.35 13.51
N LYS A 24 -6.62 12.90 14.29
CA LYS A 24 -6.21 14.29 14.17
C LYS A 24 -5.60 14.59 12.78
N ALA A 25 -4.68 13.75 12.31
CA ALA A 25 -4.04 13.92 11.01
C ALA A 25 -5.05 13.80 9.86
N HIS A 26 -6.10 13.01 10.01
CA HIS A 26 -7.21 12.98 9.06
C HIS A 26 -8.02 14.28 9.08
N ASP A 27 -8.42 14.75 10.26
CA ASP A 27 -9.18 16.00 10.42
C ASP A 27 -8.41 17.23 9.89
N GLU A 28 -7.08 17.21 10.01
CA GLU A 28 -6.18 18.26 9.50
C GLU A 28 -5.84 18.11 8.00
N GLY A 29 -6.25 17.01 7.36
CA GLY A 29 -6.07 16.76 5.92
C GLY A 29 -4.68 16.21 5.53
N HIS A 30 -3.89 15.74 6.49
CA HIS A 30 -2.59 15.10 6.25
C HIS A 30 -2.73 13.65 5.75
N ILE A 31 -3.81 12.97 6.16
CA ILE A 31 -4.14 11.60 5.79
C ILE A 31 -5.60 11.55 5.31
N ASP A 32 -5.86 11.00 4.14
CA ASP A 32 -7.22 10.67 3.70
C ASP A 32 -7.31 9.23 3.20
N LEU A 33 -8.40 8.56 3.60
CA LEU A 33 -8.79 7.25 3.11
C LEU A 33 -10.25 7.37 2.70
N THR A 34 -10.51 7.32 1.40
CA THR A 34 -11.88 7.43 0.85
C THR A 34 -12.36 6.05 0.38
N PRO A 35 -13.43 5.47 0.95
CA PRO A 35 -14.33 6.06 1.94
C PRO A 35 -13.78 6.01 3.38
N TRP A 36 -13.94 7.12 4.11
CA TRP A 36 -13.52 7.21 5.50
C TRP A 36 -14.46 6.43 6.41
N THR A 37 -13.91 5.59 7.29
CA THR A 37 -14.68 4.79 8.23
C THR A 37 -13.96 4.80 9.58
N PRO A 38 -14.25 5.75 10.48
CA PRO A 38 -13.47 5.94 11.72
C PRO A 38 -13.54 4.73 12.66
N GLN A 39 -14.56 3.87 12.53
CA GLN A 39 -14.66 2.60 13.26
C GLN A 39 -13.58 1.58 12.87
N MET A 40 -12.85 1.81 11.77
CA MET A 40 -11.71 0.99 11.35
C MET A 40 -10.40 1.38 12.04
N VAL A 41 -10.35 2.53 12.73
CA VAL A 41 -9.17 2.95 13.48
C VAL A 41 -8.89 1.96 14.60
N GLN A 42 -7.62 1.60 14.74
CA GLN A 42 -7.02 0.69 15.71
C GLN A 42 -5.94 1.48 16.49
N PRO A 43 -5.40 0.96 17.61
CA PRO A 43 -4.54 1.73 18.52
C PRO A 43 -3.36 2.49 17.89
N ALA A 44 -2.82 2.00 16.75
CA ALA A 44 -1.75 2.66 15.99
C ALA A 44 -1.84 2.35 14.48
N SER A 45 -3.03 2.08 13.99
CA SER A 45 -3.28 1.74 12.57
C SER A 45 -4.74 2.01 12.19
N ILE A 46 -5.05 1.90 10.91
CA ILE A 46 -6.43 1.83 10.41
C ILE A 46 -6.59 0.58 9.56
N ASP A 47 -7.61 -0.23 9.85
CA ASP A 47 -7.93 -1.39 9.02
C ASP A 47 -8.37 -0.94 7.62
N VAL A 48 -7.89 -1.64 6.59
CA VAL A 48 -8.28 -1.42 5.18
C VAL A 48 -8.96 -2.65 4.60
N ARG A 49 -9.80 -2.40 3.60
CA ARG A 49 -10.70 -3.41 3.02
C ARG A 49 -10.22 -3.82 1.63
N LEU A 50 -10.58 -5.04 1.24
CA LEU A 50 -10.31 -5.57 -0.10
C LEU A 50 -11.32 -5.02 -1.12
N ASP A 51 -10.84 -4.53 -2.26
CA ASP A 51 -11.69 -4.19 -3.40
C ASP A 51 -12.07 -5.45 -4.22
N ARG A 52 -12.98 -5.30 -5.17
CA ARG A 52 -13.46 -6.39 -6.04
C ARG A 52 -12.60 -6.65 -7.27
N PHE A 53 -11.53 -5.86 -7.48
CA PHE A 53 -10.67 -5.96 -8.65
C PHE A 53 -9.41 -6.77 -8.34
N PHE A 54 -9.12 -7.73 -9.20
CA PHE A 54 -8.00 -8.65 -9.08
C PHE A 54 -7.24 -8.76 -10.39
N ARG A 55 -5.97 -9.15 -10.32
CA ARG A 55 -5.16 -9.56 -11.48
C ARG A 55 -4.48 -10.89 -11.27
N LEU A 56 -4.51 -11.72 -12.30
CA LEU A 56 -3.85 -13.02 -12.34
C LEU A 56 -2.78 -13.07 -13.41
N PHE A 57 -1.73 -13.84 -13.15
CA PHE A 57 -0.66 -14.08 -14.11
C PHE A 57 -1.15 -14.98 -15.23
N ASN A 58 -0.97 -14.52 -16.46
CA ASN A 58 -1.19 -15.32 -17.65
C ASN A 58 0.06 -16.16 -17.95
N ASN A 59 0.24 -17.22 -17.16
CA ASN A 59 1.44 -18.08 -17.19
C ASN A 59 1.69 -18.78 -18.55
N HIS A 60 0.70 -18.77 -19.46
CA HIS A 60 0.83 -19.36 -20.80
C HIS A 60 1.19 -18.35 -21.88
N ALA A 61 1.07 -17.04 -21.61
CA ALA A 61 1.36 -15.99 -22.57
C ALA A 61 2.86 -15.71 -22.72
N TYR A 62 3.65 -15.97 -21.68
CA TYR A 62 5.09 -15.67 -21.65
C TYR A 62 5.89 -16.86 -21.10
N THR A 63 7.13 -16.99 -21.56
CA THR A 63 8.06 -18.03 -21.08
C THR A 63 8.86 -17.59 -19.84
N TYR A 64 8.92 -16.29 -19.57
CA TYR A 64 9.64 -15.69 -18.45
C TYR A 64 9.04 -14.32 -18.08
N VAL A 65 9.44 -13.82 -16.91
CA VAL A 65 9.20 -12.43 -16.49
C VAL A 65 10.54 -11.68 -16.54
N ASP A 66 10.63 -10.63 -17.34
CA ASP A 66 11.80 -9.74 -17.37
C ASP A 66 11.37 -8.33 -16.91
N PRO A 67 11.84 -7.87 -15.74
CA PRO A 67 11.50 -6.54 -15.23
C PRO A 67 11.92 -5.37 -16.14
N ALA A 68 12.85 -5.59 -17.07
CA ALA A 68 13.30 -4.60 -18.04
C ALA A 68 12.40 -4.51 -19.29
N GLU A 69 11.53 -5.49 -19.52
CA GLU A 69 10.67 -5.55 -20.70
C GLU A 69 9.24 -5.11 -20.38
N ASN A 70 8.60 -4.45 -21.34
CA ASN A 70 7.16 -4.17 -21.24
C ASN A 70 6.36 -5.43 -21.59
N GLN A 71 6.02 -6.20 -20.56
CA GLN A 71 5.18 -7.39 -20.66
C GLN A 71 3.74 -7.09 -20.22
N GLY A 72 3.10 -6.13 -20.90
CA GLY A 72 1.79 -5.60 -20.50
C GLY A 72 0.64 -6.63 -20.40
N GLU A 73 0.73 -7.75 -21.11
CA GLU A 73 -0.26 -8.84 -21.06
C GLU A 73 0.10 -9.93 -20.04
N LEU A 74 1.17 -9.75 -19.25
CA LEU A 74 1.61 -10.71 -18.22
C LEU A 74 0.50 -10.98 -17.20
N THR A 75 -0.36 -9.99 -16.95
CA THR A 75 -1.49 -10.14 -16.05
C THR A 75 -2.79 -9.67 -16.67
N GLU A 76 -3.87 -10.40 -16.39
CA GLU A 76 -5.23 -10.04 -16.79
C GLU A 76 -6.02 -9.54 -15.58
N GLN A 77 -6.74 -8.43 -15.73
CA GLN A 77 -7.62 -7.91 -14.69
C GLN A 77 -9.03 -8.44 -14.86
N PHE A 78 -9.64 -8.86 -13.75
CA PHE A 78 -11.04 -9.19 -13.67
C PHE A 78 -11.67 -8.58 -12.41
N ALA A 79 -12.99 -8.62 -12.35
CA ALA A 79 -13.75 -8.19 -11.19
C ALA A 79 -14.73 -9.29 -10.78
N VAL A 80 -14.96 -9.43 -9.48
CA VAL A 80 -16.04 -10.26 -8.93
C VAL A 80 -17.24 -9.40 -8.54
N ALA A 81 -18.42 -10.01 -8.40
CA ALA A 81 -19.58 -9.31 -7.86
C ALA A 81 -19.32 -8.91 -6.39
N PRO A 82 -19.85 -7.77 -5.91
CA PRO A 82 -19.59 -7.29 -4.55
C PRO A 82 -19.97 -8.27 -3.43
N ASP A 83 -20.94 -9.16 -3.70
CA ASP A 83 -21.48 -10.17 -2.78
C ASP A 83 -20.98 -11.59 -3.10
N GLU A 84 -19.98 -11.74 -3.97
CA GLU A 84 -19.36 -13.02 -4.30
C GLU A 84 -17.89 -13.04 -3.87
N PRO A 85 -17.41 -14.15 -3.28
CA PRO A 85 -15.99 -14.29 -2.97
C PRO A 85 -15.21 -14.67 -4.22
N TRP A 86 -13.97 -14.18 -4.30
CA TRP A 86 -12.95 -14.80 -5.13
C TRP A 86 -12.25 -15.92 -4.35
N ILE A 87 -11.84 -16.99 -5.03
CA ILE A 87 -11.13 -18.12 -4.41
C ILE A 87 -9.65 -18.01 -4.74
N LEU A 88 -8.83 -17.78 -3.71
CA LEU A 88 -7.37 -17.83 -3.83
C LEU A 88 -6.90 -19.25 -3.49
N HIS A 89 -6.37 -19.97 -4.47
CA HIS A 89 -5.95 -21.35 -4.33
C HIS A 89 -4.60 -21.50 -3.61
N PRO A 90 -4.32 -22.64 -2.96
CA PRO A 90 -3.01 -22.94 -2.39
C PRO A 90 -1.87 -22.76 -3.41
N GLY A 91 -0.83 -22.01 -3.03
CA GLY A 91 0.33 -21.71 -3.87
C GLY A 91 0.09 -20.64 -4.94
N GLU A 92 -1.10 -20.05 -5.02
CA GLU A 92 -1.42 -18.99 -5.97
C GLU A 92 -0.96 -17.62 -5.47
N PHE A 93 -0.53 -16.78 -6.42
CA PHE A 93 -0.23 -15.37 -6.24
C PHE A 93 -1.13 -14.55 -7.16
N ALA A 94 -1.70 -13.47 -6.63
CA ALA A 94 -2.51 -12.53 -7.39
C ALA A 94 -2.30 -11.11 -6.90
N LEU A 95 -2.59 -10.13 -7.76
CA LEU A 95 -2.71 -8.75 -7.32
C LEU A 95 -4.16 -8.46 -6.94
N GLY A 96 -4.37 -7.87 -5.77
CA GLY A 96 -5.64 -7.27 -5.37
C GLY A 96 -5.49 -5.77 -5.22
N SER A 97 -6.54 -5.10 -4.74
CA SER A 97 -6.45 -3.68 -4.41
C SER A 97 -7.19 -3.36 -3.12
N THR A 98 -6.77 -2.32 -2.40
CA THR A 98 -7.58 -1.77 -1.31
C THR A 98 -8.85 -1.13 -1.86
N TRP A 99 -9.95 -1.25 -1.12
CA TRP A 99 -11.16 -0.53 -1.45
C TRP A 99 -11.01 0.96 -1.17
N GLU A 100 -10.27 1.31 -0.12
CA GLU A 100 -9.92 2.69 0.18
C GLU A 100 -8.95 3.24 -0.86
N TYR A 101 -9.28 4.45 -1.33
CA TYR A 101 -8.38 5.35 -2.01
C TYR A 101 -7.60 6.17 -0.97
N VAL A 102 -6.29 6.01 -0.95
CA VAL A 102 -5.39 6.62 0.04
C VAL A 102 -4.78 7.89 -0.52
N LYS A 103 -4.71 8.94 0.29
CA LYS A 103 -3.96 10.16 -0.01
C LYS A 103 -3.14 10.56 1.21
N LEU A 104 -1.84 10.77 1.00
CA LEU A 104 -0.91 11.27 2.01
C LEU A 104 -0.35 12.62 1.56
N ASP A 105 -0.10 13.51 2.50
CA ASP A 105 0.66 14.72 2.21
C ASP A 105 2.18 14.47 2.21
N SER A 106 2.97 15.52 2.01
CA SER A 106 4.44 15.43 1.95
C SER A 106 5.11 15.15 3.31
N THR A 107 4.36 15.08 4.41
CA THR A 107 4.88 14.98 5.78
C THR A 107 4.65 13.61 6.42
N ILE A 108 3.80 12.77 5.83
CA ILE A 108 3.45 11.44 6.33
C ILE A 108 3.87 10.37 5.32
N ALA A 109 4.55 9.33 5.81
CA ALA A 109 4.64 8.06 5.11
C ALA A 109 3.72 7.04 5.77
N ALA A 110 3.33 5.99 5.05
CA ALA A 110 2.58 4.89 5.65
C ALA A 110 3.21 3.53 5.34
N ARG A 111 2.79 2.52 6.08
CA ARG A 111 3.11 1.13 5.80
C ARG A 111 1.84 0.31 5.85
N LEU A 112 1.56 -0.37 4.74
CA LEU A 112 0.55 -1.40 4.69
C LEU A 112 1.09 -2.65 5.36
N GLU A 113 0.28 -3.21 6.26
CA GLU A 113 0.55 -4.44 6.97
C GLU A 113 -0.59 -5.45 6.81
N GLY A 114 -0.23 -6.73 6.91
CA GLY A 114 -1.23 -7.79 7.01
C GLY A 114 -1.93 -7.80 8.36
N LYS A 115 -3.04 -8.53 8.43
CA LYS A 115 -3.73 -8.82 9.68
C LYS A 115 -3.25 -10.14 10.26
N SER A 116 -2.94 -10.17 11.56
CA SER A 116 -2.54 -11.41 12.24
C SER A 116 -3.56 -12.54 12.07
N SER A 117 -4.85 -12.21 12.04
CA SER A 117 -5.93 -13.18 11.80
C SER A 117 -5.82 -13.88 10.44
N LEU A 118 -5.40 -13.17 9.40
CA LEU A 118 -5.22 -13.72 8.05
C LEU A 118 -3.89 -14.46 7.91
N GLY A 119 -2.81 -13.94 8.52
CA GLY A 119 -1.53 -14.63 8.56
C GLY A 119 -1.63 -16.02 9.22
N ARG A 120 -2.47 -16.16 10.25
CA ARG A 120 -2.76 -17.45 10.91
C ARG A 120 -3.53 -18.45 10.03
N LEU A 121 -4.12 -17.98 8.92
CA LEU A 121 -4.77 -18.80 7.90
C LEU A 121 -3.86 -19.04 6.69
N GLY A 122 -2.60 -18.61 6.73
CA GLY A 122 -1.67 -18.71 5.62
C GLY A 122 -1.93 -17.71 4.49
N ILE A 123 -2.58 -16.57 4.77
CA ILE A 123 -2.81 -15.52 3.79
C ILE A 123 -1.82 -14.38 4.00
N LEU A 124 -1.02 -14.11 2.97
CA LEU A 124 -0.10 -12.98 2.88
C LEU A 124 -0.75 -11.90 2.02
N THR A 125 -0.61 -10.64 2.42
CA THR A 125 -1.40 -9.51 1.88
C THR A 125 -0.55 -8.44 1.21
N HIS A 126 0.71 -8.35 1.63
CA HIS A 126 1.80 -7.74 0.89
C HIS A 126 3.02 -8.65 1.10
N SER A 127 3.84 -8.85 0.07
CA SER A 127 5.00 -9.73 0.12
C SER A 127 6.31 -8.93 0.08
N THR A 128 6.32 -7.73 -0.49
CA THR A 128 7.57 -7.00 -0.76
C THR A 128 7.51 -5.48 -0.53
N ALA A 129 6.49 -4.78 -1.05
CA ALA A 129 6.43 -3.31 -1.05
C ALA A 129 5.31 -2.77 -0.12
N GLY A 130 5.49 -2.91 1.19
CA GLY A 130 4.53 -2.38 2.17
C GLY A 130 4.60 -0.87 2.38
N PHE A 131 5.67 -0.18 1.97
CA PHE A 131 5.87 1.25 2.20
C PHE A 131 5.08 2.10 1.20
N ILE A 132 4.39 3.13 1.71
CA ILE A 132 3.59 4.07 0.94
C ILE A 132 4.24 5.44 1.10
N ASP A 133 4.73 5.99 0.00
CA ASP A 133 5.50 7.23 -0.01
C ASP A 133 4.66 8.46 0.36
N PRO A 134 5.28 9.48 1.01
CA PRO A 134 4.64 10.78 1.18
C PRO A 134 4.25 11.42 -0.15
N GLY A 135 3.07 12.01 -0.20
CA GLY A 135 2.47 12.56 -1.43
C GLY A 135 1.78 11.53 -2.33
N PHE A 136 1.82 10.24 -1.98
CA PHE A 136 1.09 9.22 -2.73
C PHE A 136 -0.42 9.49 -2.70
N GLU A 137 -1.07 9.27 -3.84
CA GLU A 137 -2.52 9.28 -3.99
C GLU A 137 -2.95 8.10 -4.87
N GLY A 138 -3.80 7.19 -4.39
CA GLY A 138 -4.11 5.96 -5.11
C GLY A 138 -4.84 4.91 -4.28
N HIS A 139 -5.45 3.90 -4.93
CA HIS A 139 -5.68 2.62 -4.24
C HIS A 139 -4.33 1.93 -4.04
N ILE A 140 -4.17 1.10 -3.00
CA ILE A 140 -2.95 0.31 -2.81
C ILE A 140 -3.12 -1.03 -3.53
N THR A 141 -2.12 -1.41 -4.34
CA THR A 141 -2.04 -2.76 -4.91
C THR A 141 -1.61 -3.73 -3.82
N LEU A 142 -2.34 -4.83 -3.68
CA LEU A 142 -2.09 -5.90 -2.71
C LEU A 142 -1.40 -7.08 -3.40
N GLU A 143 -0.40 -7.67 -2.76
CA GLU A 143 0.29 -8.86 -3.25
C GLU A 143 -0.22 -10.07 -2.45
N LEU A 144 -1.28 -10.69 -2.96
CA LEU A 144 -2.05 -11.71 -2.25
C LEU A 144 -1.46 -13.10 -2.53
N SER A 145 -1.07 -13.81 -1.48
CA SER A 145 -0.57 -15.19 -1.58
C SER A 145 -1.27 -16.10 -0.58
N ASN A 146 -1.63 -17.31 -1.02
CA ASN A 146 -2.12 -18.36 -0.14
C ASN A 146 -1.05 -19.44 0.05
N VAL A 147 -0.40 -19.41 1.21
CA VAL A 147 0.61 -20.40 1.61
C VAL A 147 0.03 -21.51 2.50
N SER A 148 -1.29 -21.56 2.65
CA SER A 148 -1.99 -22.67 3.31
C SER A 148 -2.20 -23.85 2.36
N THR A 149 -2.82 -24.92 2.87
CA THR A 149 -3.16 -26.11 2.08
C THR A 149 -4.60 -26.15 1.60
N LEU A 150 -5.41 -25.12 1.90
CA LEU A 150 -6.82 -25.05 1.52
C LEU A 150 -7.13 -23.77 0.72
N PRO A 151 -8.06 -23.81 -0.25
CA PRO A 151 -8.54 -22.60 -0.90
C PRO A 151 -9.20 -21.65 0.10
N VAL A 152 -8.97 -20.35 -0.07
CA VAL A 152 -9.53 -19.32 0.81
C VAL A 152 -10.45 -18.39 0.02
N LYS A 153 -11.63 -18.13 0.59
CA LYS A 153 -12.58 -17.14 0.09
C LYS A 153 -12.13 -15.74 0.48
N LEU A 154 -11.85 -14.92 -0.52
CA LEU A 154 -11.59 -13.50 -0.37
C LEU A 154 -12.84 -12.72 -0.78
N TRP A 155 -13.44 -12.04 0.19
CA TRP A 155 -14.69 -11.31 0.00
C TRP A 155 -14.40 -9.83 -0.24
N PRO A 156 -14.91 -9.21 -1.31
CA PRO A 156 -14.90 -7.76 -1.43
C PRO A 156 -15.49 -7.10 -0.17
N GLY A 157 -14.84 -6.03 0.30
CA GLY A 157 -15.21 -5.33 1.53
C GLY A 157 -14.69 -5.96 2.83
N MET A 158 -14.10 -7.15 2.80
CA MET A 158 -13.49 -7.74 4.01
C MET A 158 -12.25 -6.95 4.45
N LYS A 159 -11.97 -6.92 5.75
CA LYS A 159 -10.70 -6.41 6.28
C LYS A 159 -9.55 -7.27 5.77
N ILE A 160 -8.65 -6.68 5.00
CA ILE A 160 -7.54 -7.41 4.35
C ILE A 160 -6.19 -7.02 4.93
N GLY A 161 -6.04 -5.78 5.39
CA GLY A 161 -4.80 -5.28 5.94
C GLY A 161 -5.08 -4.17 6.95
N GLN A 162 -4.01 -3.49 7.33
CA GLN A 162 -4.04 -2.30 8.16
C GLN A 162 -2.91 -1.36 7.73
N MET A 163 -3.12 -0.05 7.81
CA MET A 163 -2.09 0.95 7.53
C MET A 163 -1.65 1.61 8.83
N CYS A 164 -0.34 1.69 9.03
CA CYS A 164 0.25 2.48 10.10
C CYS A 164 1.03 3.66 9.50
N PHE A 165 1.05 4.79 10.19
CA PHE A 165 1.52 6.06 9.64
C PHE A 165 2.70 6.59 10.43
N PHE A 166 3.64 7.20 9.72
CA PHE A 166 4.90 7.69 10.26
C PHE A 166 5.04 9.16 9.92
N GLN A 167 5.21 10.00 10.94
CA GLN A 167 5.57 11.39 10.75
C GLN A 167 7.01 11.46 10.26
N LEU A 168 7.25 12.13 9.14
CA LEU A 168 8.61 12.40 8.68
C LEU A 168 9.30 13.43 9.58
N SER A 169 10.63 13.34 9.67
CA SER A 169 11.45 14.31 10.40
C SER A 169 11.36 15.74 9.83
N SER A 170 11.07 15.85 8.54
CA SER A 170 10.70 17.07 7.82
C SER A 170 9.87 16.69 6.59
N PRO A 171 9.08 17.62 6.01
CA PRO A 171 8.42 17.37 4.73
C PRO A 171 9.43 16.91 3.67
N CYS A 172 9.06 15.92 2.86
CA CYS A 172 9.89 15.51 1.72
C CYS A 172 9.95 16.63 0.67
N GLU A 173 11.14 16.84 0.09
CA GLU A 173 11.35 17.86 -0.94
C GLU A 173 10.68 17.48 -2.27
N ASN A 174 10.73 16.19 -2.60
CA ASN A 174 10.17 15.63 -3.82
C ASN A 174 9.15 14.53 -3.45
N PRO A 175 7.87 14.87 -3.19
CA PRO A 175 6.84 13.88 -2.89
C PRO A 175 6.59 12.92 -4.06
N TYR A 176 5.95 11.79 -3.78
CA TYR A 176 5.51 10.86 -4.80
C TYR A 176 4.59 11.54 -5.82
N GLY A 177 4.74 11.20 -7.10
CA GLY A 177 4.06 11.86 -8.21
C GLY A 177 4.75 13.14 -8.71
N SER A 178 5.81 13.62 -8.04
CA SER A 178 6.65 14.68 -8.59
C SER A 178 7.40 14.20 -9.84
N SER A 179 7.69 15.13 -10.76
CA SER A 179 8.41 14.81 -12.01
C SER A 179 9.85 14.38 -11.79
N VAL A 180 10.41 14.61 -10.59
CA VAL A 180 11.82 14.34 -10.27
C VAL A 180 12.08 12.85 -10.06
N ASN A 181 11.16 12.16 -9.37
CA ASN A 181 11.38 10.78 -8.91
C ASN A 181 10.85 9.71 -9.88
N GLY A 182 10.18 10.10 -10.97
CA GLY A 182 9.68 9.16 -11.97
C GLY A 182 8.62 8.18 -11.44
N SER A 183 7.77 8.63 -10.49
CA SER A 183 6.73 7.80 -9.88
C SER A 183 5.78 7.16 -10.89
N HIS A 184 5.62 5.84 -10.82
CA HIS A 184 4.87 5.08 -11.82
C HIS A 184 3.37 4.96 -11.56
N TYR A 185 2.93 5.10 -10.30
CA TYR A 185 1.61 4.63 -9.87
C TYR A 185 0.72 5.72 -9.25
N GLN A 186 1.06 7.00 -9.47
CA GLN A 186 0.28 8.11 -8.92
C GLN A 186 -1.14 8.13 -9.53
N GLY A 187 -2.14 8.20 -8.67
CA GLY A 187 -3.55 8.20 -9.01
C GLY A 187 -4.11 6.83 -9.39
N GLN A 188 -3.41 5.72 -9.10
CA GLN A 188 -3.83 4.41 -9.59
C GLN A 188 -5.23 3.99 -9.11
N ARG A 189 -5.98 3.32 -9.99
CA ARG A 189 -7.32 2.77 -9.73
C ARG A 189 -7.30 1.26 -9.94
N GLY A 190 -7.43 0.52 -8.85
CA GLY A 190 -7.28 -0.93 -8.84
C GLY A 190 -5.81 -1.39 -8.88
N PRO A 191 -5.57 -2.70 -9.09
CA PRO A 191 -4.23 -3.26 -9.14
C PRO A 191 -3.57 -2.92 -10.48
N THR A 192 -2.81 -1.84 -10.58
CA THR A 192 -2.11 -1.50 -11.85
C THR A 192 -1.02 -2.53 -12.14
N PRO A 193 -0.82 -2.99 -13.39
CA PRO A 193 0.27 -3.89 -13.73
C PRO A 193 1.63 -3.21 -13.51
N SER A 194 2.68 -4.01 -13.35
CA SER A 194 4.03 -3.50 -13.16
C SER A 194 4.46 -2.57 -14.30
N ARG A 195 5.15 -1.49 -13.94
CA ARG A 195 5.83 -0.57 -14.85
C ARG A 195 7.34 -0.55 -14.62
N SER A 196 7.91 -1.63 -14.08
CA SER A 196 9.35 -1.71 -13.77
C SER A 196 10.27 -1.45 -14.96
N TYR A 197 9.78 -1.65 -16.20
CA TYR A 197 10.52 -1.36 -17.43
C TYR A 197 10.73 0.14 -17.64
N GLU A 198 9.87 1.00 -17.07
CA GLU A 198 10.04 2.45 -17.11
C GLU A 198 11.17 2.83 -16.16
N ASN A 199 12.19 3.51 -16.69
CA ASN A 199 13.41 3.87 -15.93
C ASN A 199 14.15 2.66 -15.34
N PHE A 200 14.03 1.47 -15.96
CA PHE A 200 14.79 0.29 -15.53
C PHE A 200 16.30 0.59 -15.54
N TYR A 201 16.93 0.44 -14.38
CA TYR A 201 18.36 0.68 -14.22
C TYR A 201 19.10 -0.64 -14.00
N ARG A 202 20.17 -0.84 -14.77
CA ARG A 202 21.13 -1.94 -14.58
C ARG A 202 22.55 -1.39 -14.66
N ALA A 203 23.29 -1.49 -13.56
CA ALA A 203 24.70 -1.11 -13.53
C ALA A 203 25.53 -2.04 -14.44
N ASN A 204 26.62 -1.50 -15.00
CA ASN A 204 27.70 -2.34 -15.51
C ASN A 204 28.55 -2.79 -14.31
N LEU A 205 28.87 -4.08 -14.22
CA LEU A 205 29.64 -4.65 -13.10
C LEU A 205 31.14 -4.79 -13.42
N GLU A 206 31.57 -4.29 -14.58
CA GLU A 206 32.98 -4.26 -15.00
C GLU A 206 33.70 -2.95 -14.59
N ASP A 207 32.97 -1.99 -14.00
CA ASP A 207 33.47 -0.74 -13.41
C ASP A 207 33.93 -0.94 -11.95
#